data_AF-A0A7K0Z1I8-F1
#
_entry.id   AF-A0A7K0Z1I8-F1
#
_cell.length_a   1.000
_cell.length_b   1.000
_cell.length_c   1.000
_cell.angle_alpha   90.00
_cell.angle_beta   90.00
_cell.angle_gamma   90.00
#
_symmetry.space_group_name_H-M   'P 1'
#
loop_
_entity.id
_entity.type
_entity.pdbx_description
1 polymer ?
#
loop_
_entity_poly.entity_id
_entity_poly.type
_entity_poly.pdbx_seq_one_letter_code
_entity_poly.pdbx_strand_id
1 'polypeptide(L)'
;SNGKLTINGKETNEPYIFAGNKPSDLDFNVTVPEGKIWVMGDHRGSSADSRYHQDDVNNGFVPVEKVTGRVFAIIWPVKHVGLVPSQDPIK
;
A
#
# COMPACT_ATOMS: atom_id res chain seq x y z
N SER A 1 2.16 -18.18 -8.49
CA SER A 1 1.08 -17.50 -7.74
C SER A 1 0.20 -16.79 -8.75
N ASN A 2 -1.10 -16.60 -8.49
CA ASN A 2 -2.02 -15.86 -9.39
C ASN A 2 -1.74 -14.33 -9.40
N GLY A 3 -0.48 -13.93 -9.18
CA GLY A 3 -0.03 -12.53 -9.17
C GLY A 3 -0.55 -11.67 -8.02
N LYS A 4 -1.29 -12.25 -7.05
CA LYS A 4 -1.85 -11.51 -5.92
C LYS A 4 -0.83 -11.23 -4.82
N LEU A 5 -0.99 -10.08 -4.17
CA LEU A 5 -0.30 -9.79 -2.92
C LEU A 5 -0.82 -10.73 -1.83
N THR A 6 0.08 -11.11 -0.92
CA THR A 6 -0.28 -11.87 0.27
C THR A 6 0.29 -11.17 1.50
N ILE A 7 -0.45 -11.23 2.61
CA ILE A 7 0.02 -10.79 3.92
C ILE A 7 -0.02 -12.02 4.82
N ASN A 8 1.14 -12.43 5.32
CA ASN A 8 1.30 -13.63 6.16
C ASN A 8 0.66 -14.88 5.55
N GLY A 9 0.83 -15.07 4.23
CA GLY A 9 0.29 -16.21 3.48
C GLY A 9 -1.19 -16.13 3.11
N LYS A 10 -1.91 -15.08 3.53
CA LYS A 10 -3.31 -14.85 3.14
C LYS A 10 -3.39 -13.90 1.94
N GLU A 11 -4.10 -14.30 0.87
CA GLU A 11 -4.36 -13.43 -0.27
C GLU A 11 -5.12 -12.18 0.15
N THR A 12 -4.74 -11.04 -0.41
CA THR A 12 -5.43 -9.76 -0.18
C THR A 12 -6.58 -9.56 -1.17
N ASN A 13 -7.58 -8.78 -0.75
CA ASN A 13 -8.57 -8.16 -1.61
C ASN A 13 -8.29 -6.66 -1.72
N GLU A 14 -7.97 -6.18 -2.92
CA GLU A 14 -7.50 -4.81 -3.16
C GLU A 14 -8.33 -4.12 -4.25
N PRO A 15 -9.61 -3.78 -3.97
CA PRO A 15 -10.52 -3.20 -4.97
C PRO A 15 -10.14 -1.77 -5.41
N TYR A 16 -9.18 -1.16 -4.72
CA TYR A 16 -8.70 0.20 -4.94
C TYR A 16 -7.51 0.29 -5.91
N ILE A 17 -6.93 -0.84 -6.33
CA ILE A 17 -5.82 -0.82 -7.30
C ILE A 17 -6.31 -0.20 -8.60
N PHE A 18 -5.52 0.72 -9.14
CA PHE A 18 -5.84 1.38 -10.39
C PHE A 18 -6.04 0.36 -11.52
N ALA A 19 -7.11 0.53 -12.30
CA ALA A 19 -7.51 -0.43 -13.32
C ALA A 19 -6.36 -0.75 -14.29
N GLY A 20 -6.14 -2.05 -14.54
CA GLY A 20 -5.09 -2.54 -15.44
C GLY A 20 -3.71 -2.69 -14.79
N ASN A 21 -3.51 -2.26 -13.54
CA ASN A 21 -2.27 -2.55 -12.81
C ASN A 21 -2.26 -3.98 -12.27
N LYS A 22 -1.08 -4.59 -12.24
CA LYS A 22 -0.82 -5.79 -11.44
C LYS A 22 -0.65 -5.40 -9.96
N PRO A 23 -0.87 -6.32 -9.01
CA PRO A 23 -0.59 -6.06 -7.60
C PRO A 23 0.85 -5.64 -7.32
N SER A 24 1.82 -6.19 -8.08
CA SER A 24 3.20 -5.70 -8.11
C SER A 24 3.90 -6.07 -9.41
N ASP A 25 4.83 -5.22 -9.84
CA ASP A 25 5.78 -5.51 -10.94
C ASP A 25 7.16 -5.94 -10.41
N LEU A 26 7.38 -5.85 -9.10
CA LEU A 26 8.60 -6.27 -8.41
C LEU A 26 8.28 -7.38 -7.42
N ASP A 27 9.18 -8.34 -7.32
CA ASP A 27 9.15 -9.37 -6.28
C ASP A 27 9.68 -8.81 -4.96
N PHE A 28 9.04 -9.20 -3.86
CA PHE A 28 9.51 -8.94 -2.51
C PHE A 28 8.92 -9.98 -1.55
N ASN A 29 9.66 -10.29 -0.50
CA ASN A 29 9.18 -11.09 0.63
C ASN A 29 9.82 -10.54 1.89
N VAL A 30 9.04 -9.77 2.65
CA VAL A 30 9.56 -8.96 3.75
C VAL A 30 8.78 -9.24 5.03
N THR A 31 9.49 -9.18 6.16
CA THR A 31 8.88 -9.10 7.48
C THR A 31 9.00 -7.66 7.95
N VAL A 32 7.87 -6.99 8.16
CA VAL A 32 7.85 -5.60 8.61
C VAL A 32 8.36 -5.53 10.05
N PRO A 33 9.44 -4.78 10.34
CA PRO A 33 9.93 -4.63 11.71
C PRO A 33 8.93 -3.90 12.61
N GLU A 34 9.06 -4.08 13.91
CA GLU A 34 8.26 -3.34 14.89
C GLU A 34 8.44 -1.82 14.70
N GLY A 35 7.35 -1.06 14.84
CA GLY A 35 7.35 0.40 14.69
C GLY A 35 7.54 0.90 13.24
N LYS A 36 7.51 0.02 12.25
CA LYS A 36 7.60 0.35 10.81
C LYS A 36 6.34 -0.05 10.05
N ILE A 37 6.23 0.47 8.83
CA ILE A 37 5.23 0.07 7.84
C ILE A 37 5.87 -0.15 6.48
N TRP A 38 5.23 -1.02 5.69
CA TRP A 38 5.46 -1.19 4.26
C TRP A 38 4.33 -0.50 3.51
N VAL A 39 4.65 0.42 2.60
CA VAL A 39 3.64 1.23 1.90
C VAL A 39 3.66 0.94 0.41
N MET A 40 2.46 0.88 -0.19
CA MET A 40 2.28 0.63 -1.61
C MET A 40 1.22 1.59 -2.14
N GLY A 41 1.53 2.31 -3.22
CA GLY A 41 0.58 3.22 -3.85
C GLY A 41 -0.51 2.48 -4.63
N ASP A 42 -1.71 3.04 -4.69
CA ASP A 42 -2.86 2.44 -5.41
C ASP A 42 -2.62 2.37 -6.93
N HIS A 43 -1.87 3.33 -7.48
CA HIS A 43 -1.41 3.32 -8.86
C HIS A 43 -0.05 2.61 -8.94
N ARG A 44 -0.08 1.28 -8.77
CA ARG A 44 1.10 0.41 -8.58
C ARG A 44 2.23 0.63 -9.58
N GLY A 45 1.90 0.78 -10.87
CA GLY A 45 2.85 0.94 -11.97
C GLY A 45 3.42 2.36 -12.11
N SER A 46 2.96 3.31 -11.29
CA SER A 46 3.44 4.70 -11.28
C SER A 46 3.88 5.15 -9.89
N SER A 47 4.15 4.20 -9.00
CA SER A 47 4.50 4.45 -7.60
C SER A 47 5.87 3.88 -7.27
N ALA A 48 6.85 4.76 -7.04
CA ALA A 48 8.15 4.41 -6.47
C ALA A 48 8.04 4.32 -4.94
N ASP A 49 7.28 3.34 -4.46
CA ASP A 49 7.03 3.11 -3.03
C ASP A 49 8.03 2.12 -2.44
N SER A 50 7.73 1.54 -1.26
CA SER A 50 8.64 0.64 -0.53
C SER A 50 9.28 -0.45 -1.40
N ARG A 51 8.54 -0.96 -2.41
CA ARG A 51 9.02 -1.96 -3.36
C ARG A 51 10.26 -1.53 -4.14
N TYR A 52 10.36 -0.24 -4.49
CA TYR A 52 11.47 0.34 -5.23
C TYR A 52 12.61 0.84 -4.34
N HIS A 53 12.39 0.89 -3.03
CA HIS A 53 13.35 1.40 -2.04
C HIS A 53 13.98 0.30 -1.18
N GLN A 54 13.89 -0.98 -1.59
CA GLN A 54 14.42 -2.13 -0.84
C GLN A 54 15.94 -2.04 -0.56
N ASP A 55 16.70 -1.33 -1.40
CA ASP A 55 18.16 -1.17 -1.27
C ASP A 55 18.56 0.14 -0.57
N ASP A 56 17.60 0.93 -0.06
CA ASP A 56 17.90 2.16 0.67
C ASP A 56 18.31 1.87 2.12
N VAL A 57 18.76 2.91 2.84
CA VAL A 57 19.21 2.77 4.24
C VAL A 57 18.13 2.27 5.21
N ASN A 58 16.86 2.32 4.79
CA ASN A 58 15.71 1.87 5.56
C ASN A 58 15.13 0.55 5.02
N ASN A 59 15.71 -0.04 3.98
CA ASN A 59 15.21 -1.19 3.23
C ASN A 59 13.73 -1.03 2.78
N GLY A 60 13.34 0.18 2.42
CA GLY A 60 11.98 0.51 1.97
C GLY A 60 10.95 0.69 3.09
N PHE A 61 11.32 0.48 4.36
CA PHE A 61 10.40 0.62 5.49
C PHE A 61 10.26 2.07 5.95
N VAL A 62 9.02 2.47 6.29
CA VAL A 62 8.74 3.81 6.82
C VAL A 62 8.50 3.72 8.33
N PRO A 63 9.14 4.56 9.17
CA PRO A 63 8.81 4.65 10.58
C PRO A 63 7.38 5.13 10.82
N VAL A 64 6.62 4.47 11.71
CA VAL A 64 5.26 4.89 12.07
C VAL A 64 5.24 6.30 12.66
N GLU A 65 6.27 6.68 13.42
CA GLU A 65 6.46 8.04 13.96
C GLU A 65 6.55 9.14 12.90
N LYS A 66 6.87 8.80 11.65
CA LYS A 66 6.87 9.75 10.53
C LYS A 66 5.50 9.86 9.84
N VAL A 67 4.50 9.09 10.26
CA VAL A 67 3.14 9.15 9.74
C VAL A 67 2.39 10.28 10.43
N THR A 68 2.05 11.32 9.67
CA THR A 68 1.25 12.45 10.19
C THR A 68 -0.17 12.04 10.54
N GLY A 69 -0.78 11.16 9.75
CA GLY A 69 -2.15 10.70 9.99
C GLY A 69 -2.77 9.94 8.83
N ARG A 70 -4.01 9.50 9.02
CA ARG A 70 -4.79 8.76 8.02
C ARG A 70 -5.71 9.71 7.25
N VAL A 71 -5.76 9.57 5.93
CA VAL A 71 -6.81 10.20 5.11
C VAL A 71 -8.15 9.57 5.44
N PHE A 72 -9.12 10.39 5.86
CA PHE A 72 -10.46 9.93 6.24
C PHE A 72 -11.59 10.58 5.46
N ALA A 73 -11.32 11.60 4.64
CA ALA A 73 -12.31 12.27 3.82
C ALA A 73 -11.69 12.88 2.55
N ILE A 74 -12.52 12.97 1.51
CA ILE A 74 -12.25 13.69 0.27
C ILE A 74 -13.20 14.89 0.26
N ILE A 75 -12.67 16.10 0.04
CA ILE A 75 -13.47 17.34 0.01
C ILE A 75 -13.54 17.99 -1.37
N TRP A 76 -12.72 17.54 -2.32
CA TRP A 76 -12.67 18.09 -3.68
C TRP A 76 -12.26 17.02 -4.70
N PRO A 77 -12.78 17.04 -5.94
CA PRO A 77 -13.87 17.91 -6.44
C PRO A 77 -15.20 17.65 -5.71
N VAL A 78 -16.12 18.63 -5.67
CA VAL A 78 -17.39 18.54 -4.90
C VAL A 78 -18.16 17.25 -5.19
N LYS A 79 -18.16 16.80 -6.45
CA LYS A 79 -18.78 15.54 -6.89
C LYS A 79 -18.23 14.26 -6.21
N HIS A 80 -17.04 14.33 -5.61
CA HIS A 80 -16.37 13.21 -4.94
C HIS A 80 -16.30 13.40 -3.41
N VAL A 81 -17.03 14.39 -2.87
CA VAL A 81 -17.06 14.60 -1.42
C VAL A 81 -17.57 13.34 -0.73
N GLY A 82 -16.84 12.87 0.27
CA GLY A 82 -17.19 11.65 0.98
C GLY A 82 -16.15 11.22 2.01
N LEU A 83 -16.51 10.23 2.82
CA LEU A 83 -15.59 9.61 3.77
C LEU A 83 -14.77 8.51 3.11
N VAL A 84 -13.52 8.36 3.54
CA VAL A 84 -12.64 7.27 3.13
C VAL A 84 -12.74 6.15 4.18
N PRO A 85 -13.38 5.01 3.86
CA PRO A 85 -13.52 3.91 4.79
C PRO A 85 -12.15 3.31 5.13
N SER A 86 -12.02 2.77 6.34
CA SER A 86 -10.90 1.90 6.65
C SER A 86 -11.06 0.60 5.86
N GLN A 87 -10.01 0.15 5.19
CA GLN A 87 -10.00 -1.12 4.46
C GLN A 87 -9.18 -2.14 5.28
N ASP A 88 -9.71 -3.36 5.40
CA ASP A 88 -8.95 -4.49 5.89
C ASP A 88 -8.69 -5.43 4.71
N PRO A 89 -7.47 -5.46 4.16
CA PRO A 89 -7.20 -6.16 2.92
C PRO A 89 -7.27 -7.69 3.05
N ILE A 90 -7.32 -8.21 4.29
CA ILE A 90 -7.34 -9.65 4.56
C ILE A 90 -8.64 -10.10 5.24
N LYS A 91 -9.69 -9.29 5.29
CA LYS A 91 -11.01 -9.73 5.77
C LYS A 91 -11.98 -9.99 4.62
#